data_AF-F3ZY74-F1
#
_entry.id   AF-F3ZY74-F1
#
_cell.length_a   1.000
_cell.length_b   1.000
_cell.length_c   1.000
_cell.angle_alpha   90.00
_cell.angle_beta   90.00
_cell.angle_gamma   90.00
#
_symmetry.space_group_name_H-M   'P 1'
#
loop_
_entity.id
_entity.type
_entity.pdbx_description
1 polymer ?
#
loop_
_entity_poly.entity_id
_entity_poly.type
_entity_poly.pdbx_seq_one_letter_code
_entity_poly.pdbx_strand_id
1 'polypeptide(L)'
;MATKKQVEAAKENIKKAQEAWKEMSHRERAVAQPEGKDRAEPGEGGEGDYYRIIVRPKEDFVTFRNHDVGEPGHIIRLAGKRRNGSWDTHAWLISKKDARIEGESLIPVTQDAKEVIEALASKPKRIEGDIFEAKES
;
A
#
# COMPACT_ATOMS: atom_id res chain seq x y z
N MET A 1 42.28 -3.96 -16.56
CA MET A 1 41.72 -3.06 -17.60
C MET A 1 40.87 -3.88 -18.54
N ALA A 2 39.70 -3.37 -18.96
CA ALA A 2 38.86 -4.05 -19.94
C ALA A 2 39.52 -4.04 -21.33
N THR A 3 39.41 -5.14 -22.06
CA THR A 3 39.95 -5.26 -23.42
C THR A 3 39.15 -4.40 -24.41
N LYS A 4 39.78 -3.94 -25.50
CA LYS A 4 39.08 -3.16 -26.55
C LYS A 4 37.80 -3.83 -27.04
N LYS A 5 37.82 -5.17 -27.18
CA LYS A 5 36.67 -5.98 -27.59
C LYS A 5 35.52 -5.93 -26.57
N GLN A 6 35.82 -5.89 -25.28
CA GLN A 6 34.80 -5.74 -24.23
C GLN A 6 34.20 -4.33 -24.22
N VAL A 7 35.00 -3.30 -24.49
CA VAL A 7 34.52 -1.92 -24.57
C VAL A 7 33.60 -1.71 -25.77
N GLU A 8 33.92 -2.26 -26.93
CA GLU A 8 33.06 -2.18 -28.11
C GLU A 8 31.76 -2.96 -27.93
N ALA A 9 31.82 -4.19 -27.40
CA ALA A 9 30.63 -4.96 -27.10
C ALA A 9 29.70 -4.25 -26.10
N ALA A 10 30.27 -3.57 -25.09
CA ALA A 10 29.50 -2.77 -24.15
C ALA A 10 28.80 -1.58 -24.84
N LYS A 11 29.48 -0.86 -25.73
CA LYS A 11 28.89 0.26 -26.49
C LYS A 11 27.74 -0.19 -27.39
N GLU A 12 27.93 -1.29 -28.09
CA GLU A 12 26.89 -1.88 -28.96
C GLU A 12 25.67 -2.30 -28.15
N ASN A 13 25.87 -2.93 -26.98
CA ASN A 13 24.78 -3.32 -26.11
C ASN A 13 24.04 -2.11 -25.52
N ILE A 14 24.75 -1.04 -25.14
CA ILE A 14 24.15 0.21 -24.67
C ILE A 14 23.31 0.85 -25.78
N LYS A 15 23.82 0.88 -27.01
CA LYS A 15 23.10 1.45 -28.15
C LYS A 15 21.81 0.67 -28.44
N LYS A 16 21.86 -0.66 -28.48
CA LYS A 16 20.69 -1.52 -28.66
C LYS A 16 19.66 -1.32 -27.53
N ALA A 17 20.11 -1.20 -26.29
CA ALA A 17 19.23 -0.93 -25.16
C ALA A 17 18.56 0.45 -25.26
N GLN A 18 19.28 1.47 -25.72
CA GLN A 18 18.73 2.81 -25.93
C GLN A 18 17.72 2.86 -27.08
N GLU A 19 17.95 2.14 -28.18
CA GLU A 19 17.00 2.03 -29.29
C GLU A 19 15.71 1.34 -28.84
N ALA A 20 15.82 0.19 -28.16
CA ALA A 20 14.68 -0.51 -27.58
C ALA A 20 13.89 0.37 -26.59
N TRP A 21 14.58 1.14 -25.74
CA TRP A 21 13.92 2.06 -24.80
C TRP A 21 13.14 3.17 -25.52
N LYS A 22 13.71 3.73 -26.60
CA LYS A 22 13.05 4.79 -27.38
C LYS A 22 11.79 4.29 -28.08
N GLU A 23 11.78 3.04 -28.54
CA GLU A 23 10.63 2.43 -29.22
C GLU A 23 9.51 2.01 -28.26
N MET A 24 9.81 1.75 -26.99
CA MET A 24 8.79 1.41 -25.99
C MET A 24 7.83 2.57 -25.71
N SER A 25 6.55 2.24 -25.55
CA SER A 25 5.53 3.16 -25.05
C SER A 25 5.76 3.53 -23.58
N HIS A 26 5.11 4.60 -23.12
CA HIS A 26 5.18 5.03 -21.73
C HIS A 26 4.80 3.90 -20.73
N ARG A 27 3.88 3.02 -21.12
CA ARG A 27 3.41 1.90 -20.29
C ARG A 27 4.44 0.77 -20.23
N GLU A 28 5.07 0.45 -21.35
CA GLU A 28 6.12 -0.57 -21.42
C GLU A 28 7.39 -0.16 -20.67
N ARG A 29 7.76 1.13 -20.76
CA ARG A 29 8.87 1.70 -19.97
C ARG A 29 8.62 1.64 -18.46
N ALA A 30 7.38 1.83 -18.01
CA ALA A 30 7.03 1.73 -16.60
C ALA A 30 7.14 0.29 -16.06
N VAL A 31 6.80 -0.72 -16.87
CA VAL A 31 6.89 -2.14 -16.49
C VAL A 31 8.33 -2.68 -16.55
N ALA A 32 9.15 -2.14 -17.46
CA ALA A 32 10.55 -2.54 -17.65
C ALA A 32 11.51 -1.97 -16.60
N GLN A 33 11.11 -0.94 -15.84
CA GLN A 33 11.94 -0.37 -14.77
C GLN A 33 12.03 -1.35 -13.58
N PRO A 34 13.23 -1.84 -13.23
CA PRO A 34 13.41 -2.78 -12.13
C PRO A 34 13.11 -2.15 -10.76
N GLU A 35 13.35 -0.84 -10.61
CA GLU A 35 13.19 -0.09 -9.36
C GLU A 35 11.75 -0.09 -8.80
N GLY A 36 10.74 -0.37 -9.64
CA GLY A 36 9.34 -0.45 -9.21
C GLY A 36 8.85 -1.86 -8.85
N LYS A 37 9.62 -2.91 -9.16
CA LYS A 37 9.20 -4.31 -8.96
C LYS A 37 9.45 -4.85 -7.56
N ASP A 38 10.51 -4.39 -6.91
CA ASP A 38 10.88 -4.79 -5.54
C ASP A 38 10.36 -3.82 -4.47
N ARG A 39 9.48 -2.89 -4.85
CA ARG A 39 8.89 -1.96 -3.89
C ARG A 39 7.87 -2.71 -3.03
N ALA A 40 8.15 -2.80 -1.73
CA ALA A 40 7.18 -3.25 -0.73
C ALA A 40 5.87 -2.47 -0.83
N GLU A 41 4.73 -3.15 -0.74
CA GLU A 41 3.43 -2.49 -0.75
C GLU A 41 3.34 -1.52 0.45
N PRO A 42 2.64 -0.38 0.30
CA PRO A 42 2.43 0.55 1.41
C PRO A 42 1.84 -0.16 2.64
N GLY A 43 2.62 -0.25 3.72
CA GLY A 43 2.29 -0.94 4.97
C GLY A 43 3.12 -2.20 5.26
N GLU A 44 3.71 -2.85 4.26
CA GLU A 44 4.53 -4.08 4.44
C GLU A 44 5.84 -3.80 5.19
N GLY A 45 6.52 -2.69 4.85
CA GLY A 45 7.81 -2.34 5.46
C GLY A 45 7.73 -1.81 6.90
N GLY A 46 6.53 -1.53 7.43
CA GLY A 46 6.39 -0.97 8.78
C GLY A 46 6.83 0.50 8.94
N GLU A 47 7.21 1.17 7.85
CA GLU A 47 7.79 2.54 7.86
C GLU A 47 6.74 3.65 7.64
N GLY A 48 5.46 3.29 7.44
CA GLY A 48 4.37 4.25 7.25
C GLY A 48 3.89 4.92 8.54
N ASP A 49 3.14 6.00 8.41
CA ASP A 49 2.58 6.73 9.56
C ASP A 49 1.31 6.10 10.15
N TYR A 50 0.76 5.07 9.51
CA TYR A 50 -0.52 4.47 9.85
C TYR A 50 -0.44 2.96 9.97
N TYR A 51 -1.20 2.40 10.90
CA TYR A 51 -1.63 1.01 10.86
C TYR A 51 -2.84 0.89 9.94
N ARG A 52 -2.84 -0.14 9.09
CA ARG A 52 -3.91 -0.40 8.12
C ARG A 52 -4.72 -1.61 8.55
N ILE A 53 -5.99 -1.43 8.87
CA ILE A 53 -6.93 -2.51 9.18
C ILE A 53 -7.80 -2.75 7.96
N ILE A 54 -7.55 -3.83 7.22
CA ILE A 54 -8.35 -4.27 6.09
C ILE A 54 -9.63 -4.92 6.62
N VAL A 55 -10.79 -4.47 6.13
CA VAL A 55 -12.10 -5.04 6.51
C VAL A 55 -12.81 -5.72 5.36
N ARG A 56 -12.40 -5.43 4.11
CA ARG A 56 -12.89 -6.06 2.90
C ARG A 56 -11.75 -6.25 1.89
N PRO A 57 -11.83 -7.25 1.01
CA PRO A 57 -10.80 -7.49 -0.01
C PRO A 57 -10.79 -6.38 -1.06
N LYS A 58 -9.61 -6.04 -1.58
CA LYS A 58 -9.45 -4.96 -2.57
C LYS A 58 -10.17 -5.28 -3.89
N GLU A 59 -10.32 -6.56 -4.19
CA GLU A 59 -10.92 -7.13 -5.39
C GLU A 59 -12.42 -6.81 -5.52
N ASP A 60 -13.09 -6.50 -4.40
CA ASP A 60 -14.50 -6.10 -4.38
C ASP A 60 -14.75 -4.69 -4.94
N PHE A 61 -13.68 -3.91 -5.11
CA PHE A 61 -13.74 -2.49 -5.43
C PHE A 61 -13.08 -2.13 -6.76
N VAL A 62 -13.56 -1.05 -7.37
CA VAL A 62 -13.04 -0.53 -8.65
C VAL A 62 -12.33 0.81 -8.51
N THR A 63 -12.68 1.61 -7.49
CA THR A 63 -12.01 2.87 -7.18
C THR A 63 -12.08 3.12 -5.69
N PHE A 64 -11.09 3.83 -5.16
CA PHE A 64 -11.00 4.15 -3.74
C PHE A 64 -11.01 5.65 -3.48
N ARG A 65 -11.44 6.06 -2.28
CA ARG A 65 -11.39 7.44 -1.78
C ARG A 65 -11.05 7.45 -0.29
N ASN A 66 -10.26 8.43 0.11
CA ASN A 66 -9.94 8.69 1.50
C ASN A 66 -10.95 9.68 2.10
N HIS A 67 -11.35 9.41 3.33
CA HIS A 67 -12.18 10.28 4.14
C HIS A 67 -11.60 10.34 5.55
N ASP A 68 -11.12 11.50 5.98
CA ASP A 68 -10.76 11.72 7.38
C ASP A 68 -12.00 11.56 8.27
N VAL A 69 -11.82 10.90 9.41
CA VAL A 69 -12.84 10.73 10.45
C VAL A 69 -12.27 11.30 11.75
N GLY A 70 -12.94 12.30 12.31
CA GLY A 70 -12.41 13.05 13.45
C GLY A 70 -11.37 14.09 13.00
N GLU A 71 -10.25 14.16 13.72
CA GLU A 71 -9.17 15.10 13.41
C GLU A 71 -8.42 14.72 12.12
N PRO A 72 -8.09 15.68 11.24
CA PRO A 72 -7.39 15.40 10.00
C PRO A 72 -6.06 14.66 10.20
N GLY A 73 -5.86 13.56 9.48
CA GLY A 73 -4.63 12.77 9.53
C GLY A 73 -4.47 11.83 10.73
N HIS A 74 -5.49 11.71 11.58
CA HIS A 74 -5.49 10.75 12.69
C HIS A 74 -6.11 9.42 12.26
N ILE A 75 -7.37 9.48 11.80
CA ILE A 75 -8.09 8.30 11.32
C ILE A 75 -8.61 8.59 9.93
N ILE A 76 -8.29 7.70 8.99
CA ILE A 76 -8.74 7.80 7.60
C ILE A 76 -9.52 6.54 7.25
N ARG A 77 -10.76 6.73 6.82
CA ARG A 77 -11.56 5.70 6.18
C ARG A 77 -11.19 5.61 4.70
N LEU A 78 -10.64 4.48 4.28
CA LEU A 78 -10.43 4.14 2.88
C LEU A 78 -11.69 3.46 2.35
N ALA A 79 -12.56 4.25 1.71
CA ALA A 79 -13.79 3.77 1.11
C ALA A 79 -13.53 3.27 -0.32
N GLY A 80 -14.15 2.16 -0.70
CA GLY A 80 -14.11 1.60 -2.04
C GLY A 80 -15.49 1.64 -2.69
N LYS A 81 -15.54 2.02 -3.97
CA LYS A 81 -16.73 1.88 -4.80
C LYS A 81 -16.75 0.49 -5.42
N ARG A 82 -17.85 -0.24 -5.28
CA ARG A 82 -18.06 -1.55 -5.90
C ARG A 82 -18.48 -1.42 -7.36
N ARG A 83 -18.44 -2.55 -8.09
CA ARG A 83 -18.89 -2.63 -9.50
C ARG A 83 -20.36 -2.24 -9.70
N ASN A 84 -21.22 -2.53 -8.72
CA ASN A 84 -22.64 -2.14 -8.75
C ASN A 84 -22.87 -0.65 -8.43
N GLY A 85 -21.80 0.10 -8.10
CA GLY A 85 -21.85 1.52 -7.80
C GLY A 85 -22.03 1.89 -6.32
N SER A 86 -22.28 0.93 -5.43
CA SER A 86 -22.33 1.18 -3.99
C SER A 86 -20.94 1.50 -3.44
N TRP A 87 -20.89 2.14 -2.27
CA TRP A 87 -19.66 2.42 -1.54
C TRP A 87 -19.66 1.66 -0.23
N ASP A 88 -18.54 1.04 0.10
CA ASP A 88 -18.30 0.40 1.39
C ASP A 88 -16.87 0.68 1.87
N THR A 89 -16.57 0.33 3.12
CA THR A 89 -15.23 0.46 3.67
C THR A 89 -14.33 -0.67 3.15
N HIS A 90 -13.15 -0.30 2.63
CA HIS A 90 -12.09 -1.25 2.32
C HIS A 90 -11.17 -1.43 3.53
N ALA A 91 -10.71 -0.32 4.10
CA ALA A 91 -9.82 -0.33 5.24
C ALA A 91 -9.96 0.92 6.11
N TRP A 92 -9.53 0.80 7.36
CA TRP A 92 -9.26 1.90 8.27
C TRP A 92 -7.76 2.13 8.37
N LEU A 93 -7.33 3.39 8.28
CA LEU A 93 -5.95 3.81 8.57
C LEU A 93 -5.98 4.54 9.90
N ILE A 94 -5.27 4.01 10.90
CA ILE A 94 -5.15 4.61 12.22
C ILE A 94 -3.71 5.08 12.39
N SER A 95 -3.51 6.36 12.67
CA SER A 95 -2.18 6.93 12.87
C SER A 95 -1.44 6.19 13.99
N LYS A 96 -0.12 6.04 13.85
CA LYS A 96 0.74 5.47 14.89
C LYS A 96 0.78 6.31 16.17
N LYS A 97 0.27 7.54 16.13
CA LYS A 97 0.06 8.38 17.31
C LYS A 97 -1.18 7.98 18.11
N ASP A 98 -2.15 7.33 17.45
CA ASP A 98 -3.47 7.00 17.99
C ASP A 98 -3.60 5.52 18.38
N ALA A 99 -2.64 4.69 18.01
CA ALA A 99 -2.58 3.28 18.39
C ALA A 99 -1.14 2.80 18.55
N ARG A 100 -0.96 1.66 19.21
CA ARG A 100 0.33 0.97 19.34
C ARG A 100 0.15 -0.53 19.23
N ILE A 101 1.21 -1.23 18.85
CA ILE A 101 1.21 -2.70 18.84
C ILE A 101 1.73 -3.20 20.19
N GLU A 102 0.96 -4.07 20.84
CA GLU A 102 1.40 -4.86 21.99
C GLU A 102 1.30 -6.35 21.65
N GLY A 103 2.45 -7.00 21.46
CA GLY A 103 2.51 -8.37 20.96
C GLY A 103 1.90 -8.48 19.56
N GLU A 104 0.77 -9.18 19.45
CA GLU A 104 0.02 -9.36 18.20
C GLU A 104 -1.21 -8.45 18.09
N SER A 105 -1.50 -7.65 19.12
CA SER A 105 -2.71 -6.84 19.22
C SER A 105 -2.45 -5.38 18.92
N LEU A 106 -3.37 -4.77 18.17
CA LEU A 106 -3.41 -3.33 17.97
C LEU A 106 -4.21 -2.68 19.11
N ILE A 107 -3.55 -1.89 19.94
CA ILE A 107 -4.11 -1.25 21.13
C ILE A 107 -4.37 0.23 20.82
N PRO A 108 -5.62 0.71 20.90
CA PRO A 108 -5.92 2.13 20.73
C PRO A 108 -5.36 2.95 21.90
N VAL A 109 -4.82 4.12 21.58
CA VAL A 109 -4.33 5.12 22.54
C VAL A 109 -5.35 6.25 22.70
N THR A 110 -6.01 6.66 21.61
CA THR A 110 -7.04 7.71 21.61
C THR A 110 -8.45 7.14 21.58
N GLN A 111 -9.43 7.96 21.99
CA GLN A 111 -10.84 7.58 22.03
C GLN A 111 -11.38 7.29 20.61
N ASP A 112 -11.04 8.10 19.61
CA ASP A 112 -11.50 7.89 18.24
C ASP A 112 -10.99 6.55 17.67
N ALA A 113 -9.72 6.19 17.95
CA ALA A 113 -9.16 4.92 17.52
C ALA A 113 -9.82 3.74 18.24
N LYS A 114 -10.17 3.93 19.51
CA LYS A 114 -10.90 2.94 20.29
C LYS A 114 -12.29 2.70 19.70
N GLU A 115 -13.03 3.75 19.36
CA GLU A 115 -14.35 3.64 18.75
C GLU A 115 -14.31 2.90 17.42
N VAL A 116 -13.31 3.17 16.57
CA VAL A 116 -13.12 2.43 15.32
C VAL A 116 -12.86 0.96 15.58
N ILE A 117 -11.95 0.61 16.50
CA ILE A 117 -11.60 -0.78 16.78
C ILE A 117 -12.78 -1.54 17.43
N GLU A 118 -13.54 -0.89 18.30
CA GLU A 118 -14.72 -1.48 18.96
C GLU A 118 -15.91 -1.65 18.00
N ALA A 119 -16.02 -0.80 16.96
CA ALA A 119 -17.06 -0.93 15.93
C ALA A 119 -16.83 -2.10 14.97
N LEU A 120 -15.62 -2.69 14.94
CA LEU A 120 -15.33 -3.87 14.11
C LEU A 120 -16.01 -5.12 14.67
N ALA A 121 -16.52 -5.98 13.79
CA ALA A 121 -17.10 -7.27 14.17
C ALA A 121 -16.07 -8.27 14.70
N SER A 122 -14.78 -8.02 14.48
CA SER A 122 -13.72 -8.84 15.05
C SER A 122 -12.51 -8.00 15.42
N LYS A 123 -11.77 -8.46 16.45
CA LYS A 123 -10.49 -7.86 16.81
C LYS A 123 -9.51 -7.90 15.62
N PRO A 124 -8.81 -6.80 15.32
CA PRO A 124 -7.78 -6.78 14.28
C PRO A 124 -6.69 -7.82 14.56
N LYS A 125 -6.39 -8.64 13.55
CA LYS A 125 -5.31 -9.62 13.56
C LYS A 125 -4.19 -9.16 12.65
N ARG A 126 -2.96 -9.19 13.14
CA ARG A 126 -1.79 -8.79 12.35
C ARG A 126 -1.56 -9.80 11.22
N ILE A 127 -1.37 -9.30 10.01
CA ILE A 127 -0.96 -10.11 8.85
C ILE A 127 0.55 -9.96 8.66
N GLU A 128 1.01 -8.72 8.42
CA GLU A 128 2.40 -8.40 8.11
C GLU A 128 2.64 -6.91 8.39
N GLY A 129 3.86 -6.54 8.80
CA GLY A 129 4.22 -5.13 8.98
C GLY A 129 3.22 -4.38 9.86
N ASP A 130 2.64 -3.32 9.31
CA ASP A 130 1.58 -2.51 9.94
C ASP A 130 0.17 -2.84 9.43
N ILE A 131 0.00 -3.99 8.77
CA ILE A 131 -1.26 -4.45 8.17
C ILE A 131 -1.95 -5.44 9.09
N PHE A 132 -3.22 -5.17 9.33
CA PHE A 132 -4.14 -5.97 10.12
C PHE A 132 -5.37 -6.31 9.29
N GLU A 133 -6.05 -7.38 9.66
CA GLU A 133 -7.35 -7.75 9.11
C GLU A 133 -8.39 -7.86 10.22
N ALA A 134 -9.60 -7.39 9.92
CA ALA A 134 -10.77 -7.52 10.76
C ALA A 134 -12.02 -7.74 9.90
N LYS A 135 -13.14 -8.05 10.55
CA LYS A 135 -14.47 -8.10 9.92
C LYS A 135 -15.20 -6.80 10.22
N GLU A 136 -15.87 -6.25 9.22
CA GLU A 136 -16.83 -5.16 9.42
C GLU A 136 -18.12 -5.71 10.06
N SER A 137 -18.78 -4.89 10.90
CA SER A 137 -20.06 -5.18 11.55
C SER A 137 -21.26 -5.06 10.63
#